data_AF-A0A3C0K6M9-F1
#
_entry.id   AF-A0A3C0K6M9-F1
#
_cell.length_a   1.000
_cell.length_b   1.000
_cell.length_c   1.000
_cell.angle_alpha   90.00
_cell.angle_beta   90.00
_cell.angle_gamma   90.00
#
_symmetry.space_group_name_H-M   'P 1'
#
loop_
_entity.id
_entity.type
_entity.pdbx_description
1 polymer ?
#
loop_
_entity_poly.entity_id
_entity_poly.type
_entity_poly.pdbx_seq_one_letter_code
_entity_poly.pdbx_strand_id
1 'polypeptide(L)'
;MTVVNLSPLDCSIDYLIIGNITRDVCGETFSLGGTASYSAIMAAAFGLKVGVVSAINPCLDVSFLEDKGICIFKQHSDRLIEFENIYTDNGRIQYLKSRCSTLRFDSIPNHWLSAPIVHIGPLINDVD
;
A
#
# COMPACT_ATOMS: atom_id res chain seq x y z
N MET A 1 -4.73 -12.48 31.98
CA MET A 1 -4.62 -12.81 30.54
C MET A 1 -3.67 -11.80 29.94
N THR A 2 -2.43 -12.21 29.68
CA THR A 2 -1.42 -11.33 29.09
C THR A 2 -1.73 -11.20 27.61
N VAL A 3 -2.11 -10.00 27.16
CA VAL A 3 -2.25 -9.70 25.74
C VAL A 3 -0.85 -9.80 25.15
N VAL A 4 -0.59 -10.86 24.40
CA VAL A 4 0.65 -11.00 23.64
C VAL A 4 0.53 -9.99 22.50
N ASN A 5 1.28 -8.89 22.58
CA ASN A 5 1.42 -7.97 21.47
C ASN A 5 2.24 -8.69 20.41
N LEU A 6 1.56 -9.40 19.51
CA LEU A 6 2.20 -9.93 18.30
C LEU A 6 2.72 -8.73 17.51
N SER A 7 3.95 -8.83 17.03
CA SER A 7 4.45 -7.80 16.13
C SER A 7 3.56 -7.82 14.86
N PRO A 8 3.33 -6.68 14.18
CA PRO A 8 2.60 -6.67 12.91
C PRO A 8 3.19 -7.61 11.84
N LEU A 9 4.42 -8.07 12.06
CA LEU A 9 5.19 -9.00 11.25
C LEU A 9 4.95 -10.48 11.60
N ASP A 10 4.12 -10.81 12.58
CA ASP A 10 3.76 -12.21 12.91
C ASP A 10 2.31 -12.55 12.49
N CYS A 11 1.66 -11.66 11.73
CA CYS A 11 0.30 -11.85 11.25
C CYS A 11 0.27 -12.84 10.07
N SER A 12 -0.47 -13.95 10.24
CA SER A 12 -0.89 -14.79 9.12
C SER A 12 -1.91 -14.02 8.28
N ILE A 13 -1.64 -13.89 6.98
CA ILE A 13 -2.48 -13.18 6.02
C ILE A 13 -3.16 -14.15 5.04
N ASP A 14 -4.38 -13.79 4.62
CA ASP A 14 -5.14 -14.51 3.59
C ASP A 14 -4.86 -13.92 2.20
N TYR A 15 -4.51 -12.63 2.16
CA TYR A 15 -4.35 -11.86 0.93
C TYR A 15 -3.12 -10.95 1.00
N LEU A 16 -2.10 -11.31 0.23
CA LEU A 16 -0.90 -10.52 0.00
C LEU A 16 -1.08 -9.58 -1.19
N ILE A 17 -0.90 -8.28 -0.96
CA ILE A 17 -0.86 -7.26 -2.01
C ILE A 17 0.56 -6.71 -2.12
N ILE A 18 1.12 -6.75 -3.33
CA ILE A 18 2.45 -6.25 -3.66
C ILE A 18 2.25 -5.04 -4.57
N GLY A 19 2.41 -3.84 -4.02
CA GLY A 19 2.15 -2.61 -4.77
C GLY A 19 2.28 -1.38 -3.88
N ASN A 20 2.53 -0.24 -4.51
CA ASN A 20 2.83 0.98 -3.78
C ASN A 20 1.58 1.76 -3.37
N ILE A 21 1.59 2.24 -2.13
CA ILE A 21 0.64 3.22 -1.62
C ILE A 21 1.06 4.60 -2.14
N THR A 22 0.12 5.34 -2.71
CA THR A 22 0.40 6.67 -3.30
C THR A 22 -0.17 7.79 -2.46
N ARG A 23 0.37 8.98 -2.66
CA ARG A 23 -0.30 10.23 -2.31
C ARG A 23 -1.01 10.75 -3.55
N ASP A 24 -2.34 10.71 -3.53
CA ASP A 24 -3.16 11.23 -4.62
C ASP A 24 -3.67 12.62 -4.23
N VAL A 25 -3.04 13.64 -4.82
CA VAL A 25 -3.37 15.05 -4.61
C VAL A 25 -4.53 15.45 -5.52
N CYS A 26 -5.48 16.20 -4.96
CA CYS A 26 -6.59 16.81 -5.67
C CYS A 26 -6.84 18.20 -5.06
N GLY A 27 -6.46 19.25 -5.79
CA GLY A 27 -6.46 20.62 -5.27
C GLY A 27 -5.49 20.76 -4.09
N GLU A 28 -5.97 21.32 -2.98
CA GLU A 28 -5.19 21.52 -1.75
C GLU A 28 -5.20 20.31 -0.81
N THR A 29 -5.87 19.22 -1.20
CA THR A 29 -6.03 18.01 -0.38
C THR A 29 -5.32 16.82 -0.99
N PHE A 30 -5.06 15.80 -0.18
CA PHE A 30 -4.58 14.51 -0.66
C PHE A 30 -5.32 13.35 0.02
N SER A 31 -5.25 12.19 -0.62
CA SER A 31 -5.72 10.91 -0.09
C SER A 31 -4.67 9.82 -0.29
N LEU A 32 -4.74 8.75 0.49
CA LEU A 32 -3.98 7.54 0.20
C LEU A 32 -4.60 6.83 -1.00
N GLY A 33 -3.81 6.63 -2.04
CA GLY A 33 -4.22 6.00 -3.28
C GLY A 33 -3.44 4.72 -3.58
N GLY A 34 -3.41 4.38 -4.86
CA GLY A 34 -2.78 3.18 -5.37
C GLY A 34 -3.64 1.93 -5.18
N THR A 35 -3.47 0.96 -6.08
CA THR A 35 -4.18 -0.33 -6.06
C THR A 35 -4.05 -1.02 -4.70
N ALA A 36 -2.89 -0.87 -4.04
CA ALA A 36 -2.62 -1.39 -2.72
C ALA A 36 -3.62 -0.92 -1.66
N SER A 37 -3.86 0.39 -1.55
CA SER A 37 -4.78 0.95 -0.55
C SER A 37 -6.22 0.51 -0.80
N TYR A 38 -6.71 0.66 -2.04
CA TYR A 38 -8.09 0.33 -2.37
C TYR A 38 -8.40 -1.16 -2.23
N SER A 39 -7.50 -2.02 -2.71
CA SER A 39 -7.67 -3.47 -2.61
C SER A 39 -7.60 -3.93 -1.16
N ALA A 40 -6.70 -3.36 -0.36
CA ALA A 40 -6.55 -3.72 1.04
C ALA A 40 -7.77 -3.34 1.88
N ILE A 41 -8.28 -2.12 1.72
CA ILE A 41 -9.49 -1.67 2.42
C ILE A 41 -10.68 -2.56 2.05
N MET A 42 -10.85 -2.85 0.75
CA MET A 42 -11.93 -3.71 0.27
C MET A 42 -11.83 -5.12 0.86
N ALA A 43 -10.66 -5.75 0.77
CA ALA A 43 -10.45 -7.11 1.28
C ALA A 43 -10.64 -7.20 2.80
N ALA A 44 -10.13 -6.22 3.55
CA ALA A 44 -10.33 -6.14 4.99
C ALA A 44 -11.82 -5.99 5.34
N ALA A 45 -12.58 -5.19 4.57
CA ALA A 45 -14.03 -5.07 4.74
C ALA A 45 -14.80 -6.37 4.47
N PHE A 46 -14.26 -7.27 3.64
CA PHE A 46 -14.79 -8.62 3.44
C PHE A 46 -14.30 -9.64 4.49
N GLY A 47 -13.54 -9.21 5.49
CA GLY A 47 -13.10 -10.05 6.61
C GLY A 47 -11.83 -10.86 6.34
N LEU A 48 -11.10 -10.58 5.26
CA LEU A 48 -9.79 -11.19 5.01
C LEU A 48 -8.71 -10.51 5.85
N LYS A 49 -7.71 -11.29 6.28
CA LYS A 49 -6.47 -10.74 6.84
C LYS A 49 -5.57 -10.28 5.70
N VAL A 50 -5.28 -8.99 5.64
CA VAL A 50 -4.57 -8.38 4.52
C VAL A 50 -3.15 -8.03 4.90
N GLY A 51 -2.20 -8.43 4.05
CA GLY A 51 -0.81 -7.93 4.07
C GLY A 51 -0.54 -7.07 2.84
N VAL A 52 0.08 -5.91 3.02
CA VAL A 52 0.54 -5.02 1.94
C VAL A 52 2.06 -4.89 2.02
N VAL A 53 2.76 -5.10 0.92
CA VAL A 53 4.17 -4.79 0.77
C VAL A 53 4.27 -3.57 -0.13
N SER A 54 4.83 -2.47 0.37
CA SER A 54 4.94 -1.19 -0.34
C SER A 54 6.30 -0.54 -0.06
N ALA A 55 6.86 0.15 -1.07
CA ALA A 55 7.96 1.08 -0.89
C ALA A 55 7.40 2.39 -0.32
N ILE A 56 7.81 2.75 0.89
CA ILE A 56 7.22 3.86 1.66
C ILE A 56 8.30 4.85 2.05
N ASN A 57 8.00 6.12 1.80
CA ASN A 57 8.70 7.23 2.42
C ASN A 57 8.17 7.44 3.85
N PRO A 58 9.03 7.57 4.87
CA PRO A 58 8.60 7.73 6.27
C PRO A 58 7.65 8.89 6.56
N CYS A 59 7.60 9.91 5.69
CA CYS A 59 6.68 11.05 5.81
C CYS A 59 5.27 10.75 5.29
N LEU A 60 5.02 9.60 4.66
CA LEU A 60 3.68 9.19 4.25
C LEU A 60 2.99 8.48 5.43
N ASP A 61 2.01 9.14 6.02
CA ASP A 61 1.19 8.55 7.08
C ASP A 61 0.25 7.49 6.51
N VAL A 62 0.38 6.26 6.99
CA VAL A 62 -0.44 5.10 6.62
C VAL A 62 -1.26 4.54 7.79
N SER A 63 -1.30 5.26 8.92
CA SER A 63 -2.01 4.86 10.13
C SER A 63 -3.48 4.51 9.87
N PHE A 64 -4.14 5.25 8.97
CA PHE A 64 -5.52 4.96 8.56
C PHE A 64 -5.73 3.52 8.04
N LEU A 65 -4.74 2.93 7.36
CA LEU A 65 -4.81 1.55 6.88
C LEU A 65 -4.50 0.56 8.02
N GLU A 66 -3.49 0.88 8.84
CA GLU A 66 -3.09 0.07 9.99
C GLU A 66 -4.22 -0.03 11.04
N ASP A 67 -4.93 1.07 11.29
CA ASP A 67 -6.11 1.15 12.17
C ASP A 67 -7.28 0.26 11.68
N LYS A 68 -7.28 -0.13 10.40
CA LYS A 68 -8.24 -1.09 9.82
C LYS A 68 -7.77 -2.54 9.93
N GLY A 69 -6.66 -2.80 10.61
CA GLY A 69 -6.08 -4.14 10.76
C GLY A 69 -5.30 -4.62 9.53
N ILE A 70 -4.97 -3.73 8.59
CA ILE A 70 -4.13 -4.06 7.43
C ILE A 70 -2.67 -4.08 7.90
N CYS A 71 -1.99 -5.21 7.70
CA CYS A 71 -0.57 -5.34 8.01
C CYS A 71 0.26 -4.77 6.86
N ILE A 72 1.16 -3.82 7.13
CA ILE A 72 1.97 -3.18 6.08
C ILE A 72 3.44 -3.45 6.33
N PHE A 73 4.08 -4.15 5.40
CA PHE A 73 5.53 -4.20 5.30
C PHE A 73 6.04 -3.00 4.50
N LYS A 74 6.90 -2.20 5.15
CA LYS A 74 7.38 -0.91 4.62
C LYS A 74 8.82 -1.09 4.11
N GLN A 75 9.00 -1.34 2.82
CA GLN A 75 10.31 -1.21 2.20
C GLN A 75 10.68 0.27 2.20
N HIS A 76 11.87 0.64 2.66
CA HIS A 76 12.29 2.05 2.68
C HIS A 76 12.32 2.66 1.26
N SER A 77 11.88 3.91 1.14
CA SER A 77 12.12 4.74 -0.04
C SER A 77 12.33 6.20 0.33
N ASP A 78 13.28 6.87 -0.33
CA ASP A 78 13.55 8.29 -0.12
C ASP A 78 12.46 9.20 -0.71
N ARG A 79 11.56 8.66 -1.56
CA ARG A 79 10.47 9.40 -2.18
C ARG A 79 9.19 8.58 -2.18
N LEU A 80 8.05 9.26 -2.20
CA LEU A 80 6.74 8.62 -2.41
C LEU A 80 6.29 8.78 -3.86
N ILE A 81 5.35 7.94 -4.29
CA ILE A 81 4.61 8.16 -5.54
C ILE A 81 3.54 9.20 -5.26
N GLU A 82 3.60 10.30 -6.00
CA GLU A 82 2.62 11.38 -5.90
C GLU A 82 1.94 11.57 -7.25
N PHE A 83 0.63 11.38 -7.28
CA PHE A 83 -0.20 11.73 -8.43
C PHE A 83 -0.96 13.00 -8.14
N GLU A 84 -0.89 13.98 -9.04
CA GLU A 84 -1.82 15.11 -9.05
C GLU A 84 -2.96 14.81 -10.00
N ASN A 85 -4.19 14.86 -9.49
CA ASN A 85 -5.41 14.65 -10.25
C ASN A 85 -6.13 15.98 -10.43
N ILE A 86 -6.24 16.42 -11.69
CA ILE A 86 -7.03 17.58 -12.08
C ILE A 86 -8.29 17.09 -12.79
N TYR A 87 -9.43 17.27 -12.14
CA TYR A 87 -10.73 16.93 -12.71
C TYR A 87 -11.26 18.10 -13.54
N THR A 88 -11.69 17.80 -14.76
CA THR A 88 -12.23 18.75 -15.74
C THR A 88 -13.57 18.22 -16.26
N ASP A 89 -14.34 19.06 -16.96
CA ASP A 89 -15.59 18.65 -17.59
C ASP A 89 -15.41 17.51 -18.62
N ASN A 90 -14.19 17.34 -19.16
CA ASN A 90 -13.85 16.32 -20.16
C ASN A 90 -13.12 15.10 -19.57
N GLY A 91 -13.13 14.95 -18.24
CA GLY A 91 -12.45 13.85 -17.55
C GLY A 91 -11.25 14.32 -16.73
N ARG A 92 -10.29 13.42 -16.53
CA ARG A 92 -9.17 13.63 -15.60
C ARG A 92 -7.84 13.78 -16.33
N ILE A 93 -7.13 14.86 -16.02
CA ILE A 93 -5.71 15.00 -16.31
C ILE A 93 -4.95 14.56 -15.07
N GLN A 94 -4.01 13.63 -15.23
CA GLN A 94 -3.22 13.09 -14.12
C GLN A 94 -1.72 13.29 -14.39
N TYR A 95 -1.01 13.86 -13.42
CA TYR A 95 0.44 14.04 -13.47
C TYR A 95 1.11 13.16 -12.42
N LEU A 96 2.18 12.48 -12.82
CA LEU A 96 3.10 11.82 -11.89
C LEU A 96 4.13 12.84 -11.42
N LYS A 97 3.99 13.35 -10.19
CA LYS A 97 4.87 14.37 -9.61
C LYS A 97 6.15 13.80 -9.03
N SER A 98 6.09 12.58 -8.49
CA SER A 98 7.22 11.90 -7.86
C SER A 98 7.12 10.39 -8.01
N ARG A 99 8.27 9.71 -7.95
CA ARG A 99 8.40 8.25 -7.96
C ARG A 99 9.14 7.77 -6.73
N CYS A 100 8.68 6.67 -6.14
CA CYS A 100 9.41 5.93 -5.11
C CYS A 100 10.47 5.01 -5.72
N SER A 101 11.18 4.29 -4.85
CA SER A 101 12.06 3.19 -5.19
C SER A 101 11.25 2.01 -5.74
N THR A 102 11.84 1.22 -6.64
CA THR A 102 11.23 -0.04 -7.08
C THR A 102 11.04 -0.98 -5.90
N LEU A 103 9.84 -1.52 -5.75
CA LEU A 103 9.53 -2.55 -4.78
C LEU A 103 10.20 -3.85 -5.21
N ARG A 104 10.92 -4.48 -4.28
CA ARG A 104 11.73 -5.66 -4.54
C ARG A 104 11.08 -6.91 -3.97
N PHE A 105 11.16 -8.03 -4.68
CA PHE A 105 10.70 -9.34 -4.20
C PHE A 105 11.29 -9.70 -2.83
N ASP A 106 12.58 -9.38 -2.62
CA ASP A 106 13.30 -9.65 -1.37
C ASP A 106 12.74 -8.90 -0.15
N SER A 107 11.88 -7.89 -0.37
CA SER A 107 11.19 -7.17 0.69
C SER A 107 9.92 -7.89 1.17
N ILE A 108 9.48 -8.97 0.53
CA ILE A 108 8.30 -9.71 0.96
C ILE A 108 8.68 -10.56 2.19
N PRO A 109 7.98 -10.43 3.33
CA PRO A 109 8.22 -11.31 4.47
C PRO A 109 8.02 -12.78 4.07
N ASN A 110 9.00 -13.64 4.40
CA ASN A 110 8.97 -15.05 3.99
C ASN A 110 7.69 -15.79 4.37
N HIS A 111 7.11 -15.49 5.54
CA HIS A 111 5.87 -16.12 6.01
C HIS A 111 4.61 -15.62 5.28
N TRP A 112 4.70 -14.53 4.52
CA TRP A 112 3.62 -14.05 3.63
C TRP A 112 3.64 -14.73 2.26
N LEU A 113 4.74 -15.39 1.87
CA LEU A 113 4.84 -16.11 0.60
C LEU A 113 3.86 -17.29 0.49
N SER A 114 3.33 -17.78 1.62
CA SER A 114 2.29 -18.81 1.67
C SER A 114 0.87 -18.26 1.66
N ALA A 115 0.68 -16.95 1.45
CA ALA A 115 -0.66 -16.35 1.36
C ALA A 115 -1.48 -17.02 0.25
N PRO A 116 -2.74 -17.42 0.51
CA PRO A 116 -3.60 -18.06 -0.49
C PRO A 116 -3.85 -17.20 -1.74
N ILE A 117 -3.88 -15.87 -1.58
CA ILE A 117 -4.12 -14.92 -2.67
C ILE A 117 -2.95 -13.95 -2.74
N VAL A 118 -2.40 -13.77 -3.94
CA VAL A 118 -1.36 -12.79 -4.24
C VAL A 118 -1.86 -11.85 -5.34
N HIS A 119 -1.83 -10.54 -5.08
CA HIS A 119 -2.17 -9.49 -6.05
C HIS A 119 -0.99 -8.56 -6.24
N ILE A 120 -0.46 -8.57 -7.46
CA ILE A 120 0.61 -7.68 -7.90
C ILE A 120 -0.06 -6.47 -8.54
N GLY A 121 0.02 -5.32 -7.86
CA GLY A 121 -0.68 -4.08 -8.23
C GLY A 121 0.29 -2.93 -8.52
N PRO A 122 1.08 -3.00 -9.61
CA PRO A 122 1.99 -1.94 -10.00
C PRO A 122 1.22 -0.74 -10.55
N LEU A 123 1.85 0.44 -10.52
CA LEU A 123 1.27 1.68 -11.01
C LEU A 123 2.09 2.28 -12.16
N ILE A 124 3.41 2.21 -12.08
CA ILE A 124 4.33 2.97 -12.94
C ILE A 124 5.65 2.23 -13.19
N ASN A 125 5.58 0.91 -13.37
CA ASN A 125 6.76 0.02 -13.48
C ASN A 125 7.65 0.08 -12.22
N ASP A 126 6.98 -0.04 -11.08
CA ASP A 126 7.50 0.18 -9.72
C ASP A 126 7.57 -1.10 -8.88
N VAL A 127 7.37 -2.26 -9.50
CA VAL A 127 7.52 -3.61 -8.92
C VAL A 127 8.46 -4.42 -9.84
N ASP A 128 9.39 -5.19 -9.26
CA ASP A 128 10.38 -6.01 -9.98
C ASP A 128 9.90 -7.40 -10.43
#